data_AF-A0A9E1QW59-F1
#
_entry.id   AF-A0A9E1QW59-F1
#
_cell.length_a   1.000
_cell.length_b   1.000
_cell.length_c   1.000
_cell.angle_alpha   90.00
_cell.angle_beta   90.00
_cell.angle_gamma   90.00
#
_symmetry.space_group_name_H-M   'P 1'
#
loop_
_entity.id
_entity.type
_entity.pdbx_description
1 polymer ?
#
loop_
_entity_poly.entity_id
_entity_poly.type
_entity_poly.pdbx_seq_one_letter_code
_entity_poly.pdbx_strand_id
1 'polypeptide(L)'
;MFNSVGAIIILIVEKRKGVQTLLKLGATKKNIQSLFFKHGLMISFSGGVIGLLSGICFVYLQKAFSFIKLAGTEIPYPVSLELSNVVVVIVFLLIVCGTGAYLASKTSLKIKL
;
A
#
# COMPACT_ATOMS: atom_id res chain seq x y z
N MET A 1 -2.29 -5.32 4.52
CA MET A 1 -1.06 -5.99 4.03
C MET A 1 -1.31 -7.46 3.62
N PHE A 2 -1.89 -8.31 4.48
CA PHE A 2 -2.12 -9.74 4.13
C PHE A 2 -2.99 -9.94 2.87
N ASN A 3 -4.10 -9.20 2.74
CA ASN A 3 -4.96 -9.25 1.54
C ASN A 3 -4.24 -8.74 0.26
N SER A 4 -3.37 -7.74 0.39
CA SER A 4 -2.62 -7.19 -0.74
C SER A 4 -1.58 -8.16 -1.29
N VAL A 5 -0.90 -8.92 -0.41
CA VAL A 5 0.03 -9.98 -0.82
C VAL A 5 -0.72 -11.08 -1.58
N GLY A 6 -1.89 -11.49 -1.10
CA GLY A 6 -2.76 -12.45 -1.80
C GLY A 6 -3.18 -11.96 -3.20
N ALA A 7 -3.61 -10.70 -3.31
CA ALA A 7 -3.98 -10.09 -4.59
C ALA A 7 -2.80 -10.04 -5.58
N ILE A 8 -1.58 -9.72 -5.12
CA ILE A 8 -0.38 -9.73 -5.96
C ILE A 8 -0.05 -11.15 -6.44
N ILE A 9 -0.18 -12.17 -5.56
CA ILE A 9 0.04 -13.57 -5.94
C ILE A 9 -0.97 -14.00 -7.02
N ILE A 10 -2.25 -13.67 -6.86
CA ILE A 10 -3.29 -13.98 -7.85
C ILE A 10 -2.99 -13.29 -9.19
N LEU A 11 -2.59 -12.02 -9.16
CA LEU A 11 -2.21 -11.26 -10.36
C LEU A 11 -1.01 -11.88 -11.08
N ILE A 12 -0.01 -12.38 -10.35
CA ILE A 12 1.13 -13.12 -10.91
C ILE A 12 0.65 -14.41 -11.60
N VAL A 13 -0.25 -15.17 -10.95
CA VAL A 13 -0.81 -16.41 -11.51
C VAL A 13 -1.61 -16.13 -12.79
N GLU A 14 -2.42 -15.09 -12.81
CA GLU A 14 -3.23 -14.69 -13.96
C GLU A 14 -2.36 -14.20 -15.14
N LYS A 15 -1.29 -13.46 -14.86
CA LYS A 15 -0.33 -12.97 -15.87
C LYS A 15 0.74 -14.00 -16.29
N ARG A 16 0.69 -15.24 -15.79
CA ARG A 16 1.71 -16.27 -16.05
C ARG A 16 1.97 -16.52 -17.54
N LYS A 17 0.92 -16.54 -18.37
CA LYS A 17 1.08 -16.72 -19.84
C LYS A 17 1.89 -15.59 -20.47
N GLY A 18 1.63 -14.33 -20.09
CA GLY A 18 2.38 -13.17 -20.58
C GLY A 18 3.83 -13.17 -20.11
N VAL A 19 4.07 -13.60 -18.86
CA VAL A 19 5.42 -13.81 -18.31
C VAL A 19 6.19 -14.84 -19.13
N GLN A 20 5.57 -15.97 -19.50
CA GLN A 20 6.21 -16.97 -20.35
C GLN A 20 6.54 -16.46 -21.75
N THR A 21 5.68 -15.64 -22.35
CA THR A 21 5.97 -14.98 -23.63
C THR A 21 7.16 -14.02 -23.51
N LEU A 22 7.23 -13.23 -22.44
CA LEU A 22 8.38 -12.35 -22.19
C LEU A 22 9.69 -13.13 -22.03
N LEU A 23 9.66 -14.27 -21.32
CA LEU A 23 10.83 -15.14 -21.19
C LEU A 23 11.26 -15.69 -22.55
N LYS A 24 10.32 -16.08 -23.41
CA LYS A 24 10.59 -16.52 -24.79
C LYS A 24 11.14 -15.39 -25.69
N LEU A 25 10.83 -14.14 -25.38
CA LEU A 25 11.38 -12.94 -26.03
C LEU A 25 12.76 -12.52 -25.48
N GLY A 26 13.35 -13.30 -24.57
CA GLY A 26 14.68 -13.05 -24.03
C GLY A 26 14.71 -12.30 -22.69
N ALA A 27 13.56 -12.06 -22.05
CA ALA A 27 13.53 -11.47 -20.72
C ALA A 27 14.15 -12.42 -19.69
N THR A 28 15.03 -11.91 -18.84
CA THR A 28 15.63 -12.71 -17.75
C THR A 28 14.71 -12.75 -16.53
N LYS A 29 14.81 -13.79 -15.69
CA LYS A 29 14.05 -13.92 -14.42
C LYS A 29 14.18 -12.67 -13.51
N LYS A 30 15.33 -11.99 -13.53
CA LYS A 30 15.56 -10.70 -12.83
C LYS A 30 14.63 -9.58 -13.32
N ASN A 31 14.37 -9.49 -14.63
CA ASN A 31 13.50 -8.47 -15.19
C ASN A 31 12.06 -8.66 -14.71
N ILE A 32 11.62 -9.91 -14.62
CA ILE A 32 10.27 -10.24 -14.16
C ILE A 32 10.09 -9.94 -12.67
N GLN A 33 11.09 -10.27 -11.85
CA GLN A 33 11.12 -9.86 -10.44
C GLN A 33 11.05 -8.33 -10.28
N SER A 34 11.86 -7.58 -11.05
CA SER A 34 11.83 -6.12 -10.98
C SER A 34 10.52 -5.52 -11.46
N LEU A 35 9.86 -6.16 -12.44
CA LEU A 35 8.56 -5.72 -12.94
C LEU A 35 7.50 -5.82 -11.84
N PHE A 36 7.40 -6.97 -11.18
CA PHE A 36 6.45 -7.18 -10.08
C PHE A 36 6.77 -6.33 -8.86
N PHE A 37 8.06 -6.12 -8.55
CA PHE A 37 8.45 -5.19 -7.48
C PHE A 37 7.98 -3.75 -7.76
N LYS A 38 8.19 -3.26 -8.99
CA LYS A 38 7.72 -1.92 -9.40
C LYS A 38 6.20 -1.83 -9.34
N HIS A 39 5.49 -2.88 -9.77
CA HIS A 39 4.03 -2.92 -9.70
C HIS A 39 3.52 -2.90 -8.25
N GLY A 40 4.08 -3.73 -7.38
CA GLY A 40 3.72 -3.76 -5.96
C GLY A 40 4.01 -2.42 -5.27
N LEU A 41 5.11 -1.77 -5.62
CA LEU A 41 5.45 -0.44 -5.11
C LEU A 41 4.48 0.64 -5.61
N MET A 42 4.09 0.62 -6.88
CA MET A 42 3.09 1.55 -7.44
C MET A 42 1.72 1.38 -6.76
N ILE A 43 1.26 0.15 -6.57
CA ILE A 43 -0.03 -0.13 -5.90
C ILE A 43 0.01 0.32 -4.44
N SER A 44 1.13 0.08 -3.76
CA SER A 44 1.30 0.50 -2.36
C SER A 44 1.33 2.02 -2.24
N PHE A 45 1.99 2.70 -3.18
CA PHE A 45 2.05 4.15 -3.23
C PHE A 45 0.67 4.77 -3.51
N SER A 46 -0.06 4.27 -4.52
CA SER A 46 -1.40 4.79 -4.83
C SER A 46 -2.37 4.57 -3.67
N GLY A 47 -2.35 3.38 -3.05
CA GLY A 47 -3.13 3.11 -1.84
C GLY A 47 -2.76 4.03 -0.67
N GLY A 48 -1.46 4.29 -0.47
CA GLY A 48 -0.97 5.21 0.54
C GLY A 48 -1.44 6.65 0.34
N VAL A 49 -1.39 7.16 -0.89
CA VAL A 49 -1.88 8.50 -1.24
C VAL A 49 -3.38 8.61 -1.00
N ILE A 50 -4.17 7.64 -1.49
CA ILE A 50 -5.62 7.63 -1.32
C ILE A 50 -6.01 7.53 0.16
N GLY A 51 -5.31 6.69 0.92
CA GLY A 51 -5.52 6.53 2.36
C GLY A 51 -5.19 7.79 3.15
N LEU A 52 -4.07 8.46 2.83
CA LEU A 52 -3.67 9.70 3.47
C LEU A 52 -4.67 10.84 3.18
N LEU A 53 -5.07 10.99 1.92
CA LEU A 53 -6.08 11.99 1.52
C LEU A 53 -7.43 11.71 2.19
N SER A 54 -7.89 10.46 2.21
CA SER A 54 -9.11 10.08 2.91
C SER A 54 -9.00 10.36 4.41
N GLY A 55 -7.88 10.03 5.05
CA GLY A 55 -7.67 10.28 6.47
C GLY A 55 -7.72 11.77 6.83
N ILE A 56 -7.04 12.62 6.07
CA ILE A 56 -7.09 14.08 6.25
C ILE A 56 -8.51 14.60 6.04
N CYS A 57 -9.20 14.13 5.00
CA CYS A 57 -10.59 14.49 4.71
C CYS A 57 -11.50 14.11 5.89
N PHE A 58 -11.37 12.90 6.43
CA PHE A 58 -12.11 12.44 7.60
C PHE A 58 -11.89 13.32 8.82
N VAL A 59 -10.64 13.65 9.15
CA VAL A 59 -10.37 14.50 10.32
C VAL A 59 -10.91 15.91 10.12
N TYR A 60 -10.86 16.44 8.89
CA TYR A 60 -11.46 17.74 8.56
C TYR A 60 -12.99 17.73 8.72
N LEU A 61 -13.66 16.72 8.17
CA LEU A 61 -15.10 16.50 8.34
C LEU A 61 -15.48 16.35 9.82
N GLN A 62 -14.66 15.65 10.60
CA GLN A 62 -14.89 15.46 12.02
C GLN A 62 -14.75 16.76 12.82
N LYS A 63 -13.83 17.65 12.43
CA LYS A 63 -13.72 19.00 13.01
C LYS A 63 -14.93 19.88 12.68
N ALA A 64 -15.48 19.76 11.48
CA ALA A 64 -16.61 20.59 11.02
C ALA A 64 -17.97 20.12 11.59
N PHE A 65 -18.22 18.80 11.61
CA PHE A 65 -19.52 18.24 11.96
C PHE A 65 -19.57 17.59 13.35
N SER A 66 -18.43 17.40 14.02
CA SER A 66 -18.36 16.80 15.37
C SER A 66 -19.14 15.49 15.51
N PHE A 67 -19.05 14.62 14.48
CA PHE A 67 -19.81 13.37 14.40
C PHE A 67 -19.53 12.40 15.56
N ILE A 68 -18.33 12.44 16.13
CA ILE A 68 -17.91 11.58 17.24
C ILE A 68 -17.77 12.45 18.49
N LYS A 69 -18.68 12.22 19.42
CA LYS A 69 -18.74 12.88 20.73
C LYS A 69 -18.12 11.97 21.80
N LEU A 70 -17.62 12.57 22.87
CA LEU A 70 -17.04 11.83 23.98
C LEU A 70 -18.14 11.04 24.71
N ALA A 71 -17.91 9.74 24.96
CA ALA A 71 -18.92 8.87 25.54
C ALA A 71 -19.41 9.41 26.89
N GLY A 72 -20.70 9.73 26.98
CA GLY A 72 -21.34 10.28 28.19
C GLY A 72 -21.38 11.81 28.27
N THR A 73 -20.89 12.56 27.27
CA THR A 73 -21.01 14.04 27.24
C THR A 73 -21.36 14.54 25.83
N GLU A 74 -21.92 15.75 25.72
CA GLU A 74 -22.21 16.37 24.42
C GLU A 74 -20.99 17.04 23.76
N ILE A 75 -19.80 16.89 24.35
CA ILE A 75 -18.57 17.55 23.92
C ILE A 75 -17.97 16.81 22.72
N PRO A 76 -17.66 17.52 21.61
CA PRO A 76 -16.93 16.95 20.47
C PRO A 76 -15.56 16.40 20.86
N TYR A 77 -15.12 15.30 20.25
CA TYR A 77 -13.77 14.78 20.48
C TYR A 77 -12.73 15.74 19.87
N PRO A 78 -11.79 16.28 20.67
CA PRO A 78 -10.82 17.26 20.17
C PRO A 78 -9.84 16.58 19.22
N VAL A 79 -9.94 16.90 17.93
CA VAL A 79 -9.00 16.47 16.89
C VAL A 79 -8.14 17.65 16.46
N SER A 80 -6.84 17.55 16.73
CA SER A 80 -5.82 18.50 16.29
C SER A 80 -4.99 17.87 15.18
N LEU A 81 -5.06 18.44 13.98
CA LEU A 81 -4.18 18.06 12.87
C LEU A 81 -2.83 18.76 13.03
N GLU A 82 -1.92 18.11 13.74
CA GLU A 82 -0.52 18.54 13.76
C GLU A 82 0.25 17.98 12.56
N LEU A 83 1.05 18.83 11.92
CA LEU A 83 1.94 18.43 10.82
C LEU A 83 2.88 17.29 11.23
N SER A 84 3.32 17.27 12.48
CA SER A 84 4.14 16.20 13.06
C SER A 84 3.49 14.83 12.90
N ASN A 85 2.18 14.72 13.15
CA ASN A 85 1.45 13.46 13.03
C ASN A 85 1.37 12.99 11.57
N VAL A 86 1.19 13.91 10.63
CA VAL A 86 1.18 13.61 9.19
C VAL A 86 2.55 13.08 8.75
N VAL A 87 3.65 13.71 9.20
CA VAL A 87 5.02 13.26 8.90
C VAL A 87 5.27 11.86 9.46
N VAL A 88 4.86 11.59 10.70
CA VAL A 88 5.00 10.25 11.32
C VAL A 88 4.26 9.19 10.51
N VAL A 89 3.03 9.48 10.07
CA VAL A 89 2.25 8.56 9.23
C VAL A 89 2.94 8.30 7.90
N ILE A 90 3.48 9.32 7.24
CA ILE A 90 4.22 9.17 5.97
C ILE A 90 5.46 8.30 6.17
N VAL A 91 6.24 8.54 7.22
CA VAL A 91 7.44 7.75 7.55
C VAL A 91 7.07 6.29 7.80
N PHE A 92 6.01 6.05 8.58
CA PHE A 92 5.52 4.70 8.85
C PHE A 92 5.06 4.00 7.56
N LEU A 93 4.35 4.71 6.68
CA LEU A 93 3.94 4.21 5.36
C LEU A 93 5.13 3.80 4.50
N LEU A 94 6.18 4.61 4.44
CA LEU A 94 7.40 4.33 3.69
C LEU A 94 8.12 3.08 4.22
N ILE A 95 8.24 2.95 5.55
CA ILE A 95 8.89 1.79 6.18
C ILE A 95 8.10 0.51 5.88
N VAL A 96 6.78 0.52 6.12
CA VAL A 96 5.93 -0.67 5.93
C VAL A 96 5.82 -1.05 4.45
N CYS A 97 5.63 -0.08 3.55
CA CYS A 97 5.56 -0.37 2.11
C CYS A 97 6.92 -0.79 1.55
N GLY A 98 8.01 -0.16 1.98
CA GLY A 98 9.37 -0.51 1.56
C GLY A 98 9.73 -1.93 1.97
N THR A 99 9.48 -2.30 3.22
CA THR A 99 9.71 -3.66 3.73
C THR A 99 8.79 -4.69 3.07
N GLY A 100 7.51 -4.38 2.88
CA GLY A 100 6.56 -5.27 2.19
C GLY A 100 6.92 -5.52 0.73
N ALA A 101 7.27 -4.46 -0.02
CA ALA A 101 7.71 -4.58 -1.40
C ALA A 101 9.01 -5.39 -1.51
N TYR A 102 9.97 -5.15 -0.59
CA TYR A 102 11.21 -5.92 -0.53
C TYR A 102 10.96 -7.41 -0.29
N LEU A 103 10.04 -7.74 0.63
CA LEU A 103 9.64 -9.13 0.92
C LEU A 103 8.96 -9.80 -0.28
N ALA A 104 8.06 -9.09 -0.96
CA ALA A 104 7.35 -9.57 -2.15
C ALA A 104 8.34 -9.85 -3.30
N SER A 105 9.29 -8.94 -3.54
CA SER A 105 10.37 -9.14 -4.51
C SER A 105 11.18 -10.39 -4.19
N LYS A 106 11.60 -10.56 -2.93
CA LYS A 106 12.41 -11.72 -2.51
C LYS A 106 11.63 -13.04 -2.62
N THR A 107 10.31 -13.01 -2.43
CA THR A 107 9.43 -14.19 -2.54
C THR A 107 9.25 -14.63 -3.99
N SER A 108 9.19 -13.70 -4.95
CA SER A 108 9.08 -14.03 -6.38
C SER A 108 10.28 -14.80 -6.95
N LEU A 109 11.46 -14.75 -6.30
CA LEU A 109 12.63 -15.58 -6.66
C LEU A 109 12.51 -17.04 -6.19
N LYS A 110 11.77 -17.30 -5.11
CA LYS A 110 11.58 -18.66 -4.57
C LYS A 110 10.45 -19.42 -5.25
N ILE A 111 9.50 -18.71 -5.83
CA ILE A 111 8.47 -19.32 -6.66
C ILE A 111 9.15 -19.74 -7.96
N LYS A 112 9.37 -21.05 -8.14
CA LYS A 112 9.74 -21.63 -9.44
C LYS A 112 8.62 -21.28 -10.44
N LEU A 113 8.78 -20.17 -11.15
CA LEU A 113 7.99 -19.83 -12.35
C LEU A 113 8.17 -20.89 -13.43
#